data_AF-A0A3A2J946-F1
#
_entry.id   AF-A0A3A2J946-F1
#
_cell.length_a   1.000
_cell.length_b   1.000
_cell.length_c   1.000
_cell.angle_alpha   90.00
_cell.angle_beta   90.00
_cell.angle_gamma   90.00
#
_symmetry.space_group_name_H-M   'P 1'
#
loop_
_entity.id
_entity.type
_entity.pdbx_description
1 polymer ?
#
loop_
_entity_poly.entity_id
_entity_poly.type
_entity_poly.pdbx_seq_one_letter_code
_entity_poly.pdbx_strand_id
1 'polypeptide(L)'
;MATNSYFPRAEDAQIVWLSHYALKLPIRGPTCSISSDEITSTLQDITYWTWILQYWHPALQRDAKDATAHKQLIVSGIGNSSGTISHPLSSQFPNSPPMPEPGVQKRLFNQIARIKTSLNYNDVIGHDLGIIGSSNTVEHLIPEPTVSVELGKTGSRVRIDFKKHGHDGIWIESRINGGNWEFLAVDTVKPYYDERPLATGNSHETREYRLRWWDKSVAHGEWSAVQQVVIGV
;
A
#
# COMPACT_ATOMS: atom_id res chain seq x y z
N MET A 1 -14.25 6.80 6.38
CA MET A 1 -12.84 6.96 6.78
C MET A 1 -12.13 5.64 6.55
N ALA A 2 -11.05 5.61 5.76
CA ALA A 2 -10.28 4.38 5.57
C ALA A 2 -9.50 4.11 6.86
N THR A 3 -9.95 3.15 7.66
CA THR A 3 -9.20 2.68 8.83
C THR A 3 -7.91 2.05 8.33
N ASN A 4 -6.77 2.67 8.63
CA ASN A 4 -5.46 2.12 8.35
C ASN A 4 -5.32 0.77 9.08
N SER A 5 -4.66 -0.20 8.45
CA SER A 5 -4.40 -1.49 9.09
C SER A 5 -3.38 -1.31 10.21
N TYR A 6 -3.69 -1.77 11.42
CA TYR A 6 -2.72 -1.82 12.53
C TYR A 6 -1.54 -2.77 12.23
N PHE A 7 -1.76 -3.74 11.34
CA PHE A 7 -0.77 -4.71 10.94
C PHE A 7 -0.01 -4.25 9.68
N PRO A 8 1.34 -4.13 9.72
CA PRO A 8 2.15 -3.68 8.59
C PRO A 8 2.12 -4.61 7.38
N ARG A 9 2.40 -4.07 6.20
CA ARG A 9 2.50 -4.85 4.94
C ARG A 9 3.90 -5.39 4.67
N ALA A 10 4.94 -4.65 5.06
CA ALA A 10 6.32 -5.06 4.84
C ALA A 10 6.76 -6.09 5.91
N GLU A 11 7.46 -7.14 5.48
CA GLU A 11 7.81 -8.28 6.35
C GLU A 11 8.73 -7.90 7.51
N ASP A 12 9.66 -6.97 7.29
CA ASP A 12 10.54 -6.40 8.32
C ASP A 12 9.73 -5.68 9.42
N ALA A 13 8.76 -4.85 9.01
CA ALA A 13 7.85 -4.19 9.93
C ALA A 13 6.90 -5.18 10.63
N GLN A 14 6.50 -6.27 9.96
CA GLN A 14 5.71 -7.33 10.58
C GLN A 14 6.48 -8.03 11.70
N ILE A 15 7.76 -8.33 11.51
CA ILE A 15 8.62 -8.92 12.55
C ILE A 15 8.65 -8.04 13.81
N VAL A 16 8.83 -6.72 13.64
CA VAL A 16 8.83 -5.77 14.75
C VAL A 16 7.47 -5.75 15.46
N TRP A 17 6.39 -5.68 14.70
CA TRP A 17 5.03 -5.68 15.24
C TRP A 17 4.71 -6.97 16.00
N LEU A 18 5.06 -8.13 15.43
CA LEU A 18 4.85 -9.45 16.02
C LEU A 18 5.62 -9.61 17.33
N SER A 19 6.88 -9.17 17.35
CA SER A 19 7.74 -9.19 18.54
C SER A 19 7.16 -8.30 19.66
N HIS A 20 6.70 -7.11 19.30
CA HIS A 20 6.02 -6.21 20.25
C HIS A 20 4.74 -6.84 20.82
N TYR A 21 3.86 -7.36 19.96
CA TYR A 21 2.62 -8.00 20.39
C TYR A 21 2.89 -9.19 21.31
N ALA A 22 3.87 -10.04 20.98
CA ALA A 22 4.26 -11.19 21.81
C ALA A 22 4.75 -10.79 23.22
N LEU A 23 5.46 -9.66 23.35
CA LEU A 23 5.90 -9.15 24.65
C LEU A 23 4.73 -8.64 25.50
N LYS A 24 3.71 -8.09 24.86
CA LYS A 24 2.63 -7.34 25.52
C LYS A 24 1.38 -8.20 25.78
N LEU A 25 1.16 -9.23 24.97
CA LEU A 25 0.03 -10.14 25.11
C LEU A 25 -0.04 -10.83 26.49
N PRO A 26 1.06 -11.35 27.09
CA PRO A 26 0.99 -11.95 28.42
C PRO A 26 0.62 -10.95 29.53
N ILE A 27 0.92 -9.66 29.31
CA ILE A 27 0.65 -8.59 30.27
C ILE A 27 -0.81 -8.12 30.17
N ARG A 28 -1.32 -7.94 28.95
CA ARG A 28 -2.65 -7.35 28.71
C ARG A 28 -3.75 -8.35 28.39
N GLY A 29 -3.39 -9.48 27.81
CA GLY A 29 -4.31 -10.57 27.44
C GLY A 29 -5.20 -11.03 28.60
N PRO A 30 -4.68 -11.27 29.82
CA PRO A 30 -5.50 -11.69 30.95
C PRO A 30 -6.59 -10.69 31.32
N THR A 31 -6.33 -9.38 31.19
CA THR A 31 -7.33 -8.31 31.44
C THR A 31 -8.51 -8.40 30.47
N CYS A 32 -8.26 -8.84 29.24
CA CYS A 32 -9.26 -9.03 28.20
C CYS A 32 -9.84 -10.46 28.17
N SER A 33 -9.66 -11.23 29.24
CA SER A 33 -10.17 -12.60 29.40
C SER A 33 -9.56 -13.63 28.42
N ILE A 34 -8.33 -13.40 27.96
CA ILE A 34 -7.58 -14.40 27.19
C ILE A 34 -6.93 -15.39 28.16
N SER A 35 -7.11 -16.69 27.94
CA SER A 35 -6.56 -17.73 28.81
C SER A 35 -5.05 -17.87 28.67
N SER A 36 -4.38 -18.39 29.71
CA SER A 36 -2.95 -18.67 29.68
C SER A 36 -2.54 -19.64 28.57
N ASP A 37 -3.41 -20.62 28.27
CA ASP A 37 -3.17 -21.62 27.23
C ASP A 37 -3.24 -20.98 25.84
N GLU A 38 -4.22 -20.10 25.64
CA GLU A 38 -4.37 -19.36 24.38
C GLU A 38 -3.20 -18.39 24.17
N ILE A 39 -2.75 -17.70 25.22
CA ILE A 39 -1.55 -16.85 25.17
C ILE A 39 -0.35 -17.71 24.75
N THR A 40 -0.12 -18.84 25.39
CA THR A 40 1.02 -19.72 25.11
C THR A 40 1.00 -20.22 23.66
N SER A 41 -0.15 -20.67 23.18
CA SER A 41 -0.33 -21.08 21.77
C SER A 41 -0.06 -19.93 20.80
N THR A 42 -0.51 -18.71 21.13
CA THR A 42 -0.27 -17.53 20.29
C THR A 42 1.21 -17.14 20.26
N LEU A 43 1.93 -17.27 21.38
CA LEU A 43 3.37 -17.02 21.42
C LEU A 43 4.16 -18.03 20.58
N GLN A 44 3.76 -19.31 20.59
CA GLN A 44 4.36 -20.33 19.72
C GLN A 44 4.12 -20.01 18.24
N ASP A 45 2.88 -19.66 17.89
CA ASP A 45 2.47 -19.21 16.56
C ASP A 45 3.33 -18.02 16.08
N ILE A 46 3.49 -16.99 16.92
CA ILE A 46 4.28 -15.79 16.60
C ILE A 46 5.77 -16.12 16.46
N THR A 47 6.31 -16.97 17.33
CA THR A 47 7.72 -17.38 17.28
C THR A 47 8.03 -18.08 15.96
N TYR A 48 7.16 -19.00 15.54
CA TYR A 48 7.30 -19.70 14.28
C TYR A 48 7.18 -18.75 13.07
N TRP A 49 6.17 -17.86 13.08
CA TRP A 49 5.99 -16.88 12.01
C TRP A 49 7.21 -15.95 11.88
N THR A 50 7.71 -15.43 13.01
CA THR A 50 8.90 -14.58 13.03
C THR A 50 10.12 -15.32 12.49
N TRP A 51 10.31 -16.59 12.86
CA TRP A 51 11.41 -17.40 12.35
C TRP A 51 11.36 -17.61 10.83
N ILE A 52 10.16 -17.82 10.26
CA ILE A 52 9.97 -17.92 8.81
C ILE A 52 10.43 -16.65 8.11
N LEU A 53 9.94 -15.49 8.58
CA LEU A 53 10.20 -14.20 7.94
C LEU A 53 11.65 -13.76 8.12
N GLN A 54 12.24 -14.02 9.29
CA GLN A 54 13.56 -13.50 9.63
C GLN A 54 14.70 -14.38 9.14
N TYR A 55 14.54 -15.70 9.12
CA TYR A 55 15.64 -16.63 8.88
C TYR A 55 15.38 -17.58 7.70
N TRP A 56 14.34 -18.40 7.79
CA TRP A 56 14.19 -19.53 6.88
C TRP A 56 13.90 -19.11 5.44
N HIS A 57 12.89 -18.26 5.23
CA HIS A 57 12.48 -17.88 3.88
C HIS A 57 13.54 -17.03 3.17
N PRO A 58 14.13 -15.98 3.81
CA PRO A 58 15.18 -15.19 3.17
C PRO A 58 16.45 -15.99 2.85
N ALA A 59 16.84 -16.94 3.72
CA ALA A 59 17.98 -17.81 3.49
C ALA A 59 17.80 -18.67 2.23
N LEU A 60 16.64 -19.31 2.08
CA LEU A 60 16.35 -20.12 0.89
C LEU A 60 16.28 -19.29 -0.39
N GLN A 61 15.73 -18.06 -0.32
CA GLN A 61 15.74 -17.16 -1.47
C GLN A 61 17.16 -16.76 -1.88
N ARG A 62 18.06 -16.55 -0.91
CA ARG A 62 19.46 -16.25 -1.16
C ARG A 62 20.15 -17.44 -1.84
N ASP A 63 20.02 -18.63 -1.28
CA ASP A 63 20.62 -19.84 -1.84
C ASP A 63 20.16 -20.10 -3.28
N ALA A 64 18.88 -19.87 -3.59
CA ALA A 64 18.35 -20.00 -4.95
C ALA A 64 18.97 -18.98 -5.93
N LYS A 65 19.22 -17.74 -5.48
CA LYS A 65 19.89 -16.71 -6.28
C LYS A 65 21.36 -17.05 -6.49
N ASP A 66 22.05 -17.48 -5.44
CA ASP A 66 23.47 -17.87 -5.51
C ASP A 66 23.68 -19.07 -6.42
N ALA A 67 22.79 -20.07 -6.36
CA ALA A 67 22.79 -21.20 -7.29
C ALA A 67 22.57 -20.76 -8.74
N THR A 68 21.67 -19.79 -8.97
CA THR A 68 21.40 -19.25 -10.31
C THR A 68 22.60 -18.47 -10.85
N ALA A 69 23.19 -17.60 -10.03
CA ALA A 69 24.37 -16.83 -10.38
C ALA A 69 25.57 -17.74 -10.67
N HIS A 70 25.79 -18.77 -9.84
CA HIS A 70 26.82 -19.77 -10.06
C HIS A 70 26.63 -20.52 -11.38
N LYS A 71 25.39 -20.93 -11.70
CA LYS A 71 25.08 -21.56 -13.00
C LYS A 71 25.38 -20.63 -14.17
N GLN A 72 24.96 -19.36 -14.10
CA GLN A 72 25.21 -18.37 -15.15
C GLN A 72 26.71 -18.12 -15.36
N LEU A 73 27.48 -18.09 -14.26
CA LEU A 73 28.92 -17.94 -14.31
C LEU A 73 29.59 -19.13 -15.01
N ILE A 74 29.25 -20.37 -14.62
CA ILE A 74 29.89 -21.58 -15.17
C ILE A 74 29.45 -21.86 -16.61
N VAL A 75 28.17 -21.69 -16.95
CA VAL A 75 27.63 -22.08 -18.25
C VAL A 75 27.78 -20.97 -19.29
N SER A 76 27.52 -19.72 -18.91
CA SER A 76 27.44 -18.60 -19.86
C SER A 76 28.59 -17.61 -19.71
N GLY A 77 29.47 -17.77 -18.71
CA GLY A 77 30.56 -16.83 -18.42
C GLY A 77 30.08 -15.46 -17.94
N ILE A 78 28.80 -15.33 -17.57
CA ILE A 78 28.21 -14.06 -17.14
C ILE A 78 28.39 -13.92 -15.63
N GLY A 79 29.14 -12.90 -15.21
CA GLY A 79 29.43 -12.59 -13.81
C GLY A 79 30.89 -12.21 -13.60
N ASN A 80 31.23 -11.78 -12.37
CA ASN A 80 32.63 -11.50 -12.00
C ASN A 80 33.27 -12.77 -11.43
N SER A 81 34.41 -13.18 -11.98
CA SER A 81 35.27 -14.24 -11.41
C SER A 81 36.69 -13.71 -11.21
N SER A 82 36.94 -13.10 -10.05
CA SER A 82 38.31 -12.86 -9.57
C SER A 82 38.67 -13.95 -8.56
N GLY A 83 39.42 -14.97 -8.98
CA GLY A 83 39.89 -16.07 -8.12
C GLY A 83 39.28 -17.44 -8.40
N THR A 84 39.49 -18.39 -7.48
CA THR A 84 39.02 -19.78 -7.60
C THR A 84 37.50 -19.86 -7.45
N ILE A 85 36.82 -20.43 -8.45
CA ILE A 85 35.36 -20.61 -8.42
C ILE A 85 35.03 -21.84 -7.55
N SER A 86 34.25 -21.62 -6.49
CA SER A 86 33.76 -22.68 -5.58
C SER A 86 32.24 -22.83 -5.71
N HIS A 87 31.72 -24.02 -5.41
CA HIS A 87 30.27 -24.23 -5.32
C HIS A 87 29.67 -23.36 -4.19
N PRO A 88 28.46 -22.80 -4.38
CA PRO A 88 27.78 -22.08 -3.32
C PRO A 88 27.46 -23.03 -2.16
N LEU A 89 27.71 -22.58 -0.94
CA LEU A 89 27.39 -23.32 0.28
C LEU A 89 25.94 -23.05 0.68
N SER A 90 25.26 -24.07 1.22
CA SER A 90 23.91 -23.90 1.77
C SER A 90 23.93 -22.93 2.95
N SER A 91 22.95 -22.03 3.02
CA SER A 91 22.77 -21.14 4.16
C SER A 91 22.46 -21.94 5.43
N GLN A 92 23.08 -21.52 6.54
CA GLN A 92 22.74 -22.01 7.88
C GLN A 92 21.80 -21.03 8.57
N PHE A 93 20.78 -21.56 9.24
CA PHE A 93 19.82 -20.79 10.02
C PHE A 93 19.46 -21.53 11.31
N PRO A 94 18.90 -20.84 12.32
CA PRO A 94 18.53 -21.46 13.59
C PRO A 94 17.54 -22.62 13.40
N ASN A 95 17.57 -23.59 14.32
CA ASN A 95 16.61 -24.70 14.33
C ASN A 95 15.17 -24.19 14.30
N SER A 96 14.31 -24.89 13.54
CA SER A 96 12.89 -24.55 13.46
C SER A 96 12.24 -24.62 14.85
N PRO A 97 11.42 -23.61 15.22
CA PRO A 97 10.49 -23.75 16.34
C PRO A 97 9.48 -24.89 16.10
N PRO A 98 8.74 -25.32 17.14
CA PRO A 98 7.65 -26.28 17.00
C PRO A 98 6.65 -25.83 15.92
N MET A 99 6.22 -26.78 15.09
CA MET A 99 5.30 -26.51 13.99
C MET A 99 3.90 -26.14 14.52
N PRO A 100 3.37 -24.95 14.20
CA PRO A 100 2.01 -24.59 14.55
C PRO A 100 1.01 -25.18 13.54
N GLU A 101 -0.25 -25.23 13.95
CA GLU A 101 -1.36 -25.56 13.04
C GLU A 101 -1.48 -24.52 11.90
N PRO A 102 -1.88 -24.91 10.68
CA PRO A 102 -2.09 -23.97 9.59
C PRO A 102 -3.03 -22.82 9.95
N GLY A 103 -2.76 -21.61 9.44
CA GLY A 103 -3.62 -20.44 9.65
C GLY A 103 -3.26 -19.56 10.86
N VAL A 104 -1.98 -19.52 11.25
CA VAL A 104 -1.43 -18.66 12.32
C VAL A 104 -1.96 -17.22 12.26
N GLN A 105 -1.86 -16.55 11.11
CA GLN A 105 -2.33 -15.16 10.95
C GLN A 105 -3.83 -15.01 11.22
N LYS A 106 -4.64 -15.98 10.77
CA LYS A 106 -6.10 -15.96 10.98
C LYS A 106 -6.44 -16.11 12.46
N ARG A 107 -5.77 -17.02 13.17
CA ARG A 107 -5.96 -17.20 14.62
C ARG A 107 -5.59 -15.94 15.39
N LEU A 108 -4.44 -15.35 15.09
CA LEU A 108 -3.98 -14.10 15.68
C LEU A 108 -5.01 -12.97 15.49
N PHE A 109 -5.47 -12.75 14.27
CA PHE A 109 -6.44 -11.68 14.00
C PHE A 109 -7.81 -11.93 14.63
N ASN A 110 -8.24 -13.19 14.72
CA ASN A 110 -9.45 -13.55 15.45
C ASN A 110 -9.32 -13.28 16.96
N GLN A 111 -8.16 -13.57 17.56
CA GLN A 111 -7.90 -13.22 18.96
C GLN A 111 -7.94 -11.70 19.16
N ILE A 112 -7.29 -10.92 18.29
CA ILE A 112 -7.29 -9.45 18.37
C ILE A 112 -8.72 -8.90 18.26
N ALA A 113 -9.54 -9.46 17.36
CA ALA A 113 -10.94 -9.08 17.25
C ALA A 113 -11.70 -9.34 18.56
N ARG A 114 -11.48 -10.50 19.20
CA ARG A 114 -12.08 -10.80 20.51
C ARG A 114 -11.60 -9.85 21.61
N ILE A 115 -10.30 -9.53 21.64
CA ILE A 115 -9.71 -8.57 22.58
C ILE A 115 -10.43 -7.22 22.45
N LYS A 116 -10.62 -6.72 21.23
CA LYS A 116 -11.30 -5.44 20.98
C LYS A 116 -12.79 -5.43 21.37
N THR A 117 -13.43 -6.60 21.43
CA THR A 117 -14.82 -6.75 21.89
C THR A 117 -14.96 -7.01 23.39
N SER A 118 -13.86 -7.19 24.11
CA SER A 118 -13.87 -7.46 25.55
C SER A 118 -14.40 -6.26 26.32
N LEU A 119 -15.20 -6.49 27.36
CA LEU A 119 -15.76 -5.42 28.21
C LEU A 119 -14.66 -4.58 28.89
N ASN A 120 -13.50 -5.19 29.15
CA ASN A 120 -12.38 -4.55 29.83
C ASN A 120 -11.40 -3.88 28.85
N TYR A 121 -11.67 -3.93 27.55
CA TYR A 121 -10.83 -3.29 26.55
C TYR A 121 -10.92 -1.77 26.65
N ASN A 122 -9.78 -1.10 26.52
CA ASN A 122 -9.68 0.36 26.41
C ASN A 122 -8.52 0.76 25.50
N ASP A 123 -8.45 2.03 25.13
CA ASP A 123 -7.44 2.52 24.19
C ASP A 123 -6.02 2.38 24.71
N VAL A 124 -5.80 2.42 26.04
CA VAL A 124 -4.47 2.19 26.63
C VAL A 124 -4.01 0.76 26.38
N ILE A 125 -4.90 -0.23 26.55
CA ILE A 125 -4.62 -1.63 26.22
C ILE A 125 -4.38 -1.79 24.71
N GLY A 126 -5.20 -1.14 23.88
CA GLY A 126 -5.06 -1.18 22.43
C GLY A 126 -3.73 -0.61 21.94
N HIS A 127 -3.29 0.51 22.51
CA HIS A 127 -2.00 1.13 22.22
C HIS A 127 -0.84 0.25 22.69
N ASP A 128 -0.92 -0.28 23.91
CA ASP A 128 0.15 -1.12 24.47
C ASP A 128 0.27 -2.47 23.75
N LEU A 129 -0.81 -2.98 23.15
CA LEU A 129 -0.77 -4.16 22.27
C LEU A 129 -0.38 -3.81 20.82
N GLY A 130 -0.37 -2.54 20.42
CA GLY A 130 -0.12 -2.14 19.03
C GLY A 130 -1.25 -2.53 18.05
N ILE A 131 -2.48 -2.69 18.55
CA ILE A 131 -3.65 -3.12 17.76
C ILE A 131 -4.56 -1.95 17.35
N ILE A 132 -4.18 -0.72 17.65
CA ILE A 132 -4.83 0.50 17.16
C ILE A 132 -4.14 0.91 15.86
N GLY A 133 -4.91 0.97 14.78
CA GLY A 133 -4.40 1.49 13.51
C GLY A 133 -4.15 2.99 13.62
N SER A 134 -3.02 3.47 13.12
CA SER A 134 -2.80 4.91 13.00
C SER A 134 -3.84 5.49 12.05
N SER A 135 -4.51 6.59 12.38
CA SER A 135 -5.14 7.39 11.35
C SER A 135 -4.02 7.88 10.43
N ASN A 136 -4.02 7.49 9.16
CA ASN A 136 -3.22 8.20 8.17
C ASN A 136 -3.82 9.59 8.05
N THR A 137 -3.36 10.52 8.89
CA THR A 137 -3.59 11.96 8.76
C THR A 137 -2.61 12.54 7.74
N VAL A 138 -2.41 11.85 6.61
CA VAL A 138 -1.82 12.52 5.45
C VAL A 138 -2.94 13.43 4.96
N GLU A 139 -2.85 14.70 5.34
CA GLU A 139 -3.76 15.72 4.84
C GLU A 139 -3.50 15.90 3.35
N HIS A 140 -4.47 15.48 2.54
CA HIS A 140 -4.44 15.71 1.10
C HIS A 140 -5.05 17.08 0.81
N LEU A 141 -4.31 18.15 1.12
CA LEU A 141 -4.78 19.53 0.99
C LEU A 141 -5.09 19.93 -0.46
N ILE A 142 -4.52 19.20 -1.43
CA ILE A 142 -4.61 19.49 -2.86
C ILE A 142 -4.90 18.18 -3.62
N PRO A 143 -5.78 18.19 -4.64
CA PRO A 143 -5.97 17.03 -5.51
C PRO A 143 -4.70 16.65 -6.29
N GLU A 144 -4.44 15.35 -6.43
CA GLU A 144 -3.38 14.79 -7.27
C GLU A 144 -3.99 14.09 -8.51
N PRO A 145 -4.36 14.84 -9.56
CA PRO A 145 -4.90 14.25 -10.77
C PRO A 145 -3.83 13.54 -11.60
N THR A 146 -4.24 12.50 -12.32
CA THR A 146 -3.50 11.93 -13.45
C THR A 146 -4.32 12.13 -14.71
N VAL A 147 -3.71 12.70 -15.75
CA VAL A 147 -4.37 12.99 -17.03
C VAL A 147 -3.72 12.16 -18.14
N SER A 148 -4.53 11.51 -18.96
CA SER A 148 -4.07 10.73 -20.12
C SER A 148 -5.02 10.90 -21.31
N VAL A 149 -4.53 10.62 -22.52
CA VAL A 149 -5.35 10.53 -23.73
C VAL A 149 -5.63 9.06 -24.04
N GLU A 150 -6.88 8.77 -24.39
CA GLU A 150 -7.32 7.44 -24.85
C GLU A 150 -8.32 7.58 -26.01
N LEU A 151 -8.58 6.47 -26.71
CA LEU A 151 -9.56 6.44 -27.81
C LEU A 151 -10.98 6.33 -27.24
N GLY A 152 -11.80 7.35 -27.49
CA GLY A 152 -13.22 7.41 -27.14
C GLY A 152 -14.14 6.98 -28.29
N LYS A 153 -15.45 7.16 -28.10
CA LYS A 153 -16.48 6.79 -29.11
C LYS A 153 -16.42 7.62 -30.38
N THR A 154 -15.95 8.86 -30.29
CA THR A 154 -15.97 9.86 -31.37
C THR A 154 -14.57 10.30 -31.79
N GLY A 155 -13.51 9.65 -31.29
CA GLY A 155 -12.11 10.02 -31.51
C GLY A 155 -11.31 10.04 -30.21
N SER A 156 -10.13 10.65 -30.21
CA SER A 156 -9.33 10.86 -29.01
C SER A 156 -10.14 11.61 -27.94
N ARG A 157 -10.00 11.21 -26.66
CA ARG A 157 -10.58 11.90 -25.50
C ARG A 157 -9.56 11.97 -24.36
N VAL A 158 -9.78 12.89 -23.42
CA VAL A 158 -8.92 13.00 -22.24
C VAL A 158 -9.60 12.32 -21.05
N ARG A 159 -8.85 11.44 -20.38
CA ARG A 159 -9.24 10.76 -19.14
C ARG A 159 -8.53 11.42 -17.96
N ILE A 160 -9.31 11.79 -16.95
CA ILE A 160 -8.80 12.37 -15.69
C ILE A 160 -9.14 11.44 -14.53
N ASP A 161 -8.10 10.83 -13.96
CA ASP A 161 -8.21 10.03 -12.74
C ASP A 161 -7.82 10.85 -11.52
N PHE A 162 -8.55 10.65 -10.43
CA PHE A 162 -8.31 11.31 -9.15
C PHE A 162 -8.69 10.39 -7.98
N LYS A 163 -8.16 10.69 -6.80
CA LYS A 163 -8.57 10.06 -5.54
C LYS A 163 -9.25 11.13 -4.68
N LYS A 164 -10.40 10.82 -4.09
CA LYS A 164 -11.19 11.81 -3.34
C LYS A 164 -10.67 12.08 -1.93
N HIS A 165 -9.89 11.18 -1.34
CA HIS A 165 -9.30 11.33 0.00
C HIS A 165 -10.27 11.78 1.13
N GLY A 166 -11.58 11.54 0.98
CA GLY A 166 -12.60 11.93 1.95
C GLY A 166 -13.48 13.11 1.54
N HIS A 167 -13.14 13.79 0.44
CA HIS A 167 -13.94 14.87 -0.17
C HIS A 167 -15.11 14.32 -1.02
N ASP A 168 -16.13 15.15 -1.21
CA ASP A 168 -17.34 14.83 -1.98
C ASP A 168 -16.99 14.64 -3.46
N GLY A 169 -16.17 15.55 -4.01
CA GLY A 169 -15.72 15.54 -5.40
C GLY A 169 -14.57 16.50 -5.70
N ILE A 170 -14.38 16.76 -6.99
CA ILE A 170 -13.39 17.68 -7.54
C ILE A 170 -14.07 18.72 -8.42
N TRP A 171 -13.53 19.94 -8.39
CA TRP A 171 -13.84 20.99 -9.34
C TRP A 171 -12.73 21.05 -10.39
N ILE A 172 -13.10 20.95 -11.66
CA ILE A 172 -12.18 20.85 -12.79
C ILE A 172 -12.27 22.12 -13.62
N GLU A 173 -11.12 22.74 -13.84
CA GLU A 173 -10.96 23.78 -14.86
C GLU A 173 -10.01 23.32 -15.95
N SER A 174 -10.29 23.77 -17.16
CA SER A 174 -9.47 23.48 -18.33
C SER A 174 -9.21 24.75 -19.13
N ARG A 175 -8.06 24.79 -19.79
CA ARG A 175 -7.76 25.75 -20.85
C ARG A 175 -7.17 25.03 -22.06
N ILE A 176 -7.34 25.64 -23.22
CA ILE A 176 -6.87 25.11 -24.50
C ILE A 176 -5.80 26.05 -25.04
N ASN A 177 -4.67 25.49 -25.46
CA ASN A 177 -3.55 26.20 -26.09
C ASN A 177 -3.09 27.45 -25.31
N GLY A 178 -3.00 27.34 -23.97
CA GLY A 178 -2.57 28.45 -23.10
C GLY A 178 -3.57 29.60 -22.97
N GLY A 179 -4.83 29.40 -23.38
CA GLY A 179 -5.91 30.39 -23.24
C GLY A 179 -6.37 30.64 -21.80
N ASN A 180 -7.59 31.15 -21.66
CA ASN A 180 -8.19 31.40 -20.34
C ASN A 180 -8.63 30.10 -19.68
N TRP A 181 -8.54 30.04 -18.35
CA TRP A 181 -9.11 28.95 -17.56
C TRP A 181 -10.62 29.05 -17.55
N GLU A 182 -11.27 27.95 -17.92
CA GLU A 182 -12.72 27.83 -17.96
C GLU A 182 -13.18 26.67 -17.08
N PHE A 183 -14.34 26.85 -16.45
CA PHE A 183 -15.00 25.77 -15.72
C PHE A 183 -15.36 24.65 -16.70
N LEU A 184 -14.89 23.44 -16.37
CA LEU A 184 -15.18 22.26 -17.17
C LEU A 184 -16.30 21.42 -16.53
N ALA A 185 -16.11 21.01 -15.28
CA ALA A 185 -17.07 20.18 -14.57
C ALA A 185 -16.80 20.13 -13.06
N VAL A 186 -17.83 19.72 -12.31
CA VAL A 186 -17.65 19.10 -10.99
C VAL A 186 -17.86 17.60 -11.18
N ASP A 187 -16.93 16.79 -10.68
CA ASP A 187 -17.07 15.34 -10.71
C ASP A 187 -16.92 14.73 -9.32
N THR A 188 -17.79 13.76 -9.02
CA THR A 188 -17.82 13.00 -7.77
C THR A 188 -17.45 11.53 -7.99
N VAL A 189 -17.29 11.08 -9.23
CA VAL A 189 -17.02 9.70 -9.65
C VAL A 189 -15.85 9.68 -10.64
N LYS A 190 -14.82 8.90 -10.35
CA LYS A 190 -13.69 8.72 -11.26
C LYS A 190 -13.95 7.59 -12.27
N PRO A 191 -13.35 7.62 -13.47
CA PRO A 191 -12.65 8.78 -14.07
C PRO A 191 -13.63 9.80 -14.65
N TYR A 192 -13.20 11.06 -14.76
CA TYR A 192 -13.87 12.06 -15.60
C TYR A 192 -13.35 11.95 -17.03
N TYR A 193 -14.23 12.08 -18.02
CA TYR A 193 -13.88 12.08 -19.43
C TYR A 193 -14.20 13.44 -20.06
N ASP A 194 -13.18 14.11 -20.61
CA ASP A 194 -13.36 15.29 -21.47
C ASP A 194 -13.43 14.83 -22.93
N GLU A 195 -14.66 14.80 -23.44
CA GLU A 195 -15.00 14.40 -24.81
C GLU A 195 -15.27 15.60 -25.73
N ARG A 196 -14.89 16.84 -25.33
CA ARG A 196 -15.06 18.02 -26.19
C ARG A 196 -14.29 17.81 -27.51
N PRO A 197 -14.89 18.10 -28.67
CA PRO A 197 -14.21 17.97 -29.96
C PRO A 197 -13.04 18.95 -30.08
N LEU A 198 -12.11 18.68 -31.00
CA LEU A 198 -11.08 19.65 -31.38
C LEU A 198 -11.76 20.88 -32.00
N ALA A 199 -11.24 22.07 -31.70
CA ALA A 199 -11.66 23.31 -32.32
C ALA A 199 -11.45 23.25 -33.84
N THR A 200 -12.37 23.87 -34.57
CA THR A 200 -12.43 23.82 -36.02
C THR A 200 -11.12 24.30 -36.65
N GLY A 201 -10.47 23.43 -37.42
CA GLY A 201 -9.21 23.73 -38.13
C GLY A 201 -7.93 23.23 -37.44
N ASN A 202 -8.01 22.70 -36.22
CA ASN A 202 -6.85 22.15 -35.52
C ASN A 202 -6.64 20.66 -35.82
N SER A 203 -5.40 20.27 -36.14
CA SER A 203 -4.97 18.86 -36.19
C SER A 203 -4.54 18.32 -34.82
N HIS A 204 -4.23 19.21 -33.88
CA HIS A 204 -3.85 18.92 -32.51
C HIS A 204 -4.19 20.08 -31.59
N GLU A 205 -4.41 19.78 -30.31
CA GLU A 205 -4.65 20.75 -29.25
C GLU A 205 -3.89 20.38 -27.98
N THR A 206 -3.32 21.38 -27.31
CA THR A 206 -2.82 21.21 -25.96
C THR A 206 -3.93 21.55 -24.98
N ARG A 207 -4.32 20.58 -24.16
CA ARG A 207 -5.29 20.76 -23.07
C ARG A 207 -4.58 20.72 -21.75
N GLU A 208 -4.83 21.74 -20.95
CA GLU A 208 -4.31 21.86 -19.60
C GLU A 208 -5.47 21.78 -18.61
N TYR A 209 -5.23 21.13 -17.48
CA TYR A 209 -6.21 20.88 -16.43
C TYR A 209 -5.65 21.24 -15.07
N ARG A 210 -6.48 21.89 -14.25
CA ARG A 210 -6.21 22.11 -12.82
C ARG A 210 -7.46 21.77 -12.02
N LEU A 211 -7.25 21.19 -10.85
CA LEU A 211 -8.32 20.71 -9.99
C LEU A 211 -8.24 21.36 -8.61
N ARG A 212 -9.37 21.49 -7.94
CA ARG A 212 -9.48 21.82 -6.52
C ARG A 212 -10.55 20.95 -5.86
N TRP A 213 -10.52 20.84 -4.53
CA TRP A 213 -11.54 20.08 -3.82
C TRP A 213 -12.91 20.74 -3.94
N TRP A 214 -13.95 19.92 -3.94
CA TRP A 214 -15.33 20.37 -3.93
C TRP A 214 -16.09 19.59 -2.88
N ASP A 215 -16.63 20.31 -1.89
CA ASP A 215 -17.40 19.77 -0.77
C ASP A 215 -18.63 20.63 -0.54
N LYS A 216 -19.77 20.01 -0.22
CA LYS A 216 -21.01 20.74 0.13
C LYS A 216 -21.37 21.86 -0.86
N SER A 217 -21.21 21.58 -2.16
CA SER A 217 -21.48 22.54 -3.25
C SER A 217 -20.52 23.72 -3.38
N VAL A 218 -19.37 23.69 -2.69
CA VAL A 218 -18.37 24.77 -2.73
C VAL A 218 -17.00 24.20 -3.04
N ALA A 219 -16.33 24.81 -4.02
CA ALA A 219 -14.96 24.49 -4.34
C ALA A 219 -13.99 25.27 -3.43
N HIS A 220 -12.99 24.60 -2.88
CA HIS A 220 -12.08 25.14 -1.87
C HIS A 220 -10.68 24.52 -1.99
N GLY A 221 -9.74 25.07 -1.22
CA GLY A 221 -8.34 24.66 -1.24
C GLY A 221 -7.55 25.29 -2.40
N GLU A 222 -6.27 24.95 -2.44
CA GLU A 222 -5.35 25.39 -3.49
C GLU A 222 -5.54 24.57 -4.77
N TRP A 223 -5.11 25.14 -5.89
CA TRP A 223 -5.11 24.44 -7.17
C TRP A 223 -4.05 23.35 -7.22
N SER A 224 -4.39 22.22 -7.84
CA SER A 224 -3.42 21.19 -8.20
C SER A 224 -2.36 21.73 -9.15
N ALA A 225 -1.22 21.03 -9.22
CA ALA A 225 -0.29 21.22 -10.32
C ALA A 225 -1.04 21.06 -11.66
N VAL A 226 -0.71 21.93 -12.62
CA VAL A 226 -1.30 21.89 -13.96
C VAL A 226 -0.85 20.61 -14.66
N GLN A 227 -1.82 19.80 -15.08
CA GLN A 227 -1.58 18.63 -15.92
C GLN A 227 -1.83 19.00 -17.37
N GLN A 228 -0.90 18.65 -18.25
CA GLN A 228 -0.96 18.97 -19.67
C GLN A 228 -1.02 17.69 -20.50
N VAL A 229 -1.84 17.70 -21.54
CA VAL A 229 -1.85 16.65 -22.54
C VAL A 229 -2.04 17.24 -23.94
N VAL A 230 -1.43 16.59 -24.93
CA VAL A 230 -1.64 16.92 -26.34
C VAL A 230 -2.60 15.88 -26.92
N ILE A 231 -3.70 16.36 -27.48
CA ILE A 231 -4.71 15.55 -28.14
C ILE A 231 -4.66 15.83 -29.64
N GLY A 232 -4.76 14.80 -30.47
CA GLY A 232 -4.72 14.91 -31.92
C GLY A 232 -5.71 13.95 -32.58
N VAL A 233 -5.90 14.13 -33.88
CA VAL A 233 -6.67 13.24 -34.77
C VAL A 233 -5.89 11.96 -35.02
#